data_AF-A0A938H4P5-F1
#
_entry.id   AF-A0A938H4P5-F1
#
_cell.length_a   1.000
_cell.length_b   1.000
_cell.length_c   1.000
_cell.angle_alpha   90.00
_cell.angle_beta   90.00
_cell.angle_gamma   90.00
#
_symmetry.space_group_name_H-M   'P 1'
#
loop_
_entity.id
_entity.type
_entity.pdbx_description
1 polymer ?
#
loop_
_entity_poly.entity_id
_entity_poly.type
_entity_poly.pdbx_seq_one_letter_code
_entity_poly.pdbx_strand_id
1 'polypeptide(L)'
;MRGDRAVIAVLIVIVTGLAAWVLWPRPAVRIDIAVGGIATVDGQPLPETLFVAARGRQTVIRVVNADTTRHALALFTAEPQSTMDYTISTPGTYGGACSTHPSGNLVYVVR
;
A
#
# COMPACT_ATOMS: atom_id res chain seq x y z
N MET A 1 5.05 -22.92 41.17
CA MET A 1 5.08 -23.94 40.09
C MET A 1 3.92 -23.83 39.09
N ARG A 2 2.63 -23.74 39.49
CA ARG A 2 1.51 -23.60 38.51
C ARG A 2 1.28 -22.16 38.03
N GLY A 3 1.50 -21.16 38.89
CA GLY A 3 1.38 -19.73 38.55
C GLY A 3 2.47 -19.23 37.60
N ASP A 4 3.71 -19.69 37.77
CA ASP A 4 4.87 -19.24 36.97
C ASP A 4 4.69 -19.58 35.48
N ARG A 5 4.11 -20.74 35.19
CA ARG A 5 3.85 -21.20 33.80
C ARG A 5 2.77 -20.35 33.11
N ALA A 6 1.74 -19.94 33.86
CA ALA A 6 0.68 -19.09 33.32
C ALA A 6 1.22 -17.68 33.01
N VAL A 7 2.06 -17.12 33.90
CA VAL A 7 2.71 -15.82 33.68
C VAL A 7 3.64 -15.86 32.46
N ILE A 8 4.46 -16.91 32.32
CA ILE A 8 5.34 -17.08 31.15
C ILE A 8 4.53 -17.20 29.86
N ALA A 9 3.45 -17.97 29.85
CA ALA A 9 2.60 -18.13 28.66
C ALA A 9 1.98 -16.79 28.21
N VAL A 10 1.46 -15.99 29.16
CA VAL A 10 0.92 -14.65 28.86
C VAL A 10 2.00 -13.72 28.31
N LEU A 11 3.20 -13.74 28.90
CA LEU A 11 4.35 -12.96 28.42
C LEU A 11 4.72 -13.33 26.97
N ILE A 12 4.75 -14.62 26.63
CA ILE A 12 5.04 -15.09 25.27
C ILE A 12 3.99 -14.57 24.28
N VAL A 13 2.69 -14.64 24.63
CA VAL A 13 1.62 -14.14 23.76
C VAL A 13 1.73 -12.63 23.55
N ILE A 14 2.01 -11.87 24.59
CA ILE A 14 2.18 -10.40 24.48
C ILE A 14 3.39 -10.06 23.61
N VAL A 15 4.53 -10.68 23.86
CA VAL A 15 5.77 -10.39 23.13
C VAL A 15 5.64 -10.79 21.66
N THR A 16 5.04 -11.96 21.37
CA THR A 16 4.83 -12.39 19.98
C THR A 16 3.81 -11.52 19.26
N GLY A 17 2.73 -11.10 19.93
CA GLY A 17 1.74 -10.16 19.38
C GLY A 17 2.35 -8.80 19.05
N LEU A 18 3.16 -8.25 19.96
CA LEU A 18 3.88 -6.98 19.73
C LEU A 18 4.91 -7.11 18.60
N ALA A 19 5.69 -8.19 18.57
CA ALA A 19 6.64 -8.46 17.50
C ALA A 19 5.92 -8.56 16.15
N ALA A 20 4.82 -9.31 16.07
CA ALA A 20 4.02 -9.44 14.86
C ALA A 20 3.44 -8.09 14.40
N TRP A 21 2.94 -7.26 15.32
CA TRP A 21 2.40 -5.93 15.01
C TRP A 21 3.45 -4.95 14.48
N VAL A 22 4.64 -4.97 15.09
CA VAL A 22 5.76 -4.09 14.69
C VAL A 22 6.34 -4.54 13.36
N LEU A 23 6.47 -5.84 13.16
CA LEU A 23 7.03 -6.44 11.94
C LEU A 23 5.99 -6.59 10.83
N TRP A 24 4.70 -6.28 11.08
CA TRP A 24 3.67 -6.41 10.07
C TRP A 24 3.99 -5.49 8.89
N PRO A 25 4.11 -6.03 7.66
CA PRO A 25 4.42 -5.22 6.50
C PRO A 25 3.25 -4.29 6.23
N ARG A 26 3.43 -3.01 6.58
CA ARG A 26 2.54 -1.95 6.14
C ARG A 26 2.92 -1.56 4.71
N PRO A 27 1.97 -1.28 3.81
CA PRO A 27 2.32 -0.69 2.53
C PRO A 27 3.09 0.62 2.74
N ALA A 28 4.00 0.93 1.83
CA ALA A 28 4.72 2.20 1.79
C ALA A 28 3.76 3.34 1.43
N VAL A 29 2.83 3.07 0.51
CA VAL A 29 1.77 3.99 0.09
C VAL A 29 0.48 3.21 -0.13
N ARG A 30 -0.65 3.84 0.20
CA ARG A 30 -2.00 3.36 -0.14
C ARG A 30 -2.66 4.37 -1.08
N ILE A 31 -3.16 3.87 -2.20
CA ILE A 31 -3.96 4.62 -3.17
C ILE A 31 -5.39 4.12 -3.06
N ASP A 32 -6.34 5.01 -2.79
CA ASP A 32 -7.77 4.70 -2.72
C ASP A 32 -8.50 5.36 -3.89
N ILE A 33 -9.16 4.56 -4.72
CA ILE A 33 -10.02 5.01 -5.82
C ILE A 33 -11.47 4.88 -5.37
N ALA A 34 -12.15 6.02 -5.25
CA ALA A 34 -13.56 6.08 -4.90
C ALA A 34 -14.45 5.77 -6.12
N VAL A 35 -15.73 5.49 -5.84
CA VAL A 35 -16.77 5.40 -6.88
C VAL A 35 -16.75 6.68 -7.72
N GLY A 36 -16.72 6.54 -9.05
CA GLY A 36 -16.52 7.65 -9.98
C GLY A 36 -15.05 7.89 -10.40
N GLY A 37 -14.12 7.03 -9.96
CA GLY A 37 -12.76 6.97 -10.47
C GLY A 37 -11.78 7.99 -9.89
N ILE A 38 -12.16 8.69 -8.81
CA ILE A 38 -11.30 9.69 -8.16
C ILE A 38 -10.31 8.98 -7.25
N ALA A 39 -9.01 9.09 -7.56
CA ALA A 39 -7.94 8.52 -6.76
C ALA A 39 -7.40 9.50 -5.71
N THR A 40 -7.08 8.96 -4.53
CA THR A 40 -6.48 9.69 -3.41
C THR A 40 -5.32 8.92 -2.79
N VAL A 41 -4.41 9.65 -2.14
CA VAL A 41 -3.35 9.13 -1.28
C VAL A 41 -3.43 9.88 0.05
N ASP A 42 -3.55 9.15 1.15
CA ASP A 42 -3.74 9.72 2.49
C ASP A 42 -4.89 10.76 2.56
N GLY A 43 -5.95 10.52 1.80
CA GLY A 43 -7.13 11.39 1.71
C GLY A 43 -6.95 12.65 0.86
N GLN A 44 -5.77 12.87 0.29
CA GLN A 44 -5.51 13.97 -0.65
C GLN A 44 -5.62 13.49 -2.11
N PRO A 45 -5.97 14.36 -3.06
CA PRO A 45 -5.99 14.00 -4.48
C PRO A 45 -4.66 13.38 -4.91
N LEU A 46 -4.72 12.31 -5.72
CA LEU A 46 -3.54 11.67 -6.26
C LEU A 46 -2.69 12.72 -7.02
N PRO A 47 -1.42 12.93 -6.64
CA PRO A 47 -0.56 13.87 -7.35
C PRO A 47 -0.08 13.29 -8.69
N GLU A 48 0.35 14.15 -9.61
CA GLU A 48 1.00 13.72 -10.87
C GLU A 48 2.30 12.95 -10.62
N THR A 49 3.03 13.32 -9.56
CA THR A 49 4.25 12.65 -9.13
C THR A 49 4.08 12.16 -7.69
N LEU A 50 4.10 10.84 -7.52
CA LEU A 50 4.01 10.17 -6.23
C LEU A 50 5.40 9.77 -5.75
N PHE A 51 5.88 10.39 -4.68
CA PHE A 51 7.13 10.02 -4.04
C PHE A 51 6.90 8.88 -3.05
N VAL A 52 7.59 7.76 -3.25
CA VAL A 52 7.45 6.54 -2.45
C VAL A 52 8.77 6.30 -1.73
N ALA A 53 8.73 6.25 -0.39
CA ALA A 53 9.88 5.86 0.41
C ALA A 53 10.14 4.35 0.24
N ALA A 54 11.30 3.99 -0.29
CA ALA A 54 11.69 2.61 -0.50
C ALA A 54 11.82 1.88 0.85
N ARG A 55 11.22 0.69 0.95
CA ARG A 55 11.36 -0.23 2.10
C ARG A 55 12.18 -1.46 1.72
N GLY A 56 13.25 -1.23 0.95
CA GLY A 56 14.09 -2.30 0.38
C GLY A 56 13.35 -3.11 -0.69
N ARG A 57 13.61 -4.42 -0.76
CA ARG A 57 13.02 -5.34 -1.76
C ARG A 57 11.50 -5.52 -1.64
N GLN A 58 10.87 -4.95 -0.61
CA GLN A 58 9.45 -5.07 -0.31
C GLN A 58 8.76 -3.70 -0.26
N THR A 59 9.08 -2.80 -1.19
CA THR A 59 8.34 -1.55 -1.30
C THR A 59 6.95 -1.85 -1.87
N VAL A 60 5.98 -2.02 -0.97
CA VAL A 60 4.60 -2.36 -1.33
C VAL A 60 3.78 -1.10 -1.53
N ILE A 61 3.10 -1.00 -2.67
CA ILE A 61 2.06 0.00 -2.94
C ILE A 61 0.74 -0.74 -2.96
N ARG A 62 -0.16 -0.35 -2.06
CA ARG A 62 -1.52 -0.89 -2.01
C ARG A 62 -2.43 -0.02 -2.84
N VAL A 63 -3.21 -0.63 -3.72
CA VAL A 63 -4.27 0.03 -4.47
C VAL A 63 -5.60 -0.57 -4.06
N VAL A 64 -6.53 0.27 -3.65
CA VAL A 64 -7.90 -0.10 -3.32
C VAL A 64 -8.82 0.58 -4.32
N ASN A 65 -9.51 -0.22 -5.12
CA ASN A 65 -10.48 0.29 -6.08
C ASN A 65 -11.89 -0.04 -5.62
N ALA A 66 -12.59 0.96 -5.10
CA ALA A 66 -14.00 0.84 -4.74
C ALA A 66 -14.92 1.10 -5.95
N ASP A 67 -14.38 1.57 -7.08
CA ASP A 67 -15.15 1.82 -8.28
C ASP A 67 -15.57 0.51 -8.97
N THR A 68 -16.54 0.63 -9.87
CA THR A 68 -17.05 -0.47 -10.69
C THR A 68 -16.25 -0.64 -11.99
N THR A 69 -15.32 0.26 -12.28
CA THR A 69 -14.49 0.22 -13.48
C THR A 69 -13.03 -0.12 -13.17
N ARG A 70 -12.34 -0.68 -14.17
CA ARG A 70 -10.91 -0.98 -14.08
C ARG A 70 -10.12 0.30 -14.34
N HIS A 71 -9.12 0.57 -13.51
CA HIS A 71 -8.27 1.75 -13.63
C HIS A 71 -6.80 1.41 -13.94
N ALA A 72 -6.15 2.30 -14.68
CA ALA A 72 -4.71 2.29 -14.89
C ALA A 72 -4.07 3.33 -13.98
N LEU A 73 -2.94 2.96 -13.36
CA LEU A 73 -2.13 3.80 -12.47
C LEU A 73 -0.65 3.64 -12.86
N ALA A 74 -0.32 4.07 -14.08
CA ALA A 74 0.94 3.85 -14.74
C ALA A 74 1.36 2.37 -14.81
N LEU A 75 2.24 1.93 -13.90
CA LEU A 75 2.70 0.55 -13.83
C LEU A 75 1.64 -0.43 -13.34
N PHE A 76 0.61 0.08 -12.65
CA PHE A 76 -0.36 -0.76 -11.97
C PHE A 76 -1.72 -0.69 -12.66
N THR A 77 -2.49 -1.73 -12.38
CA THR A 77 -3.91 -1.81 -12.71
C THR A 77 -4.68 -1.90 -11.41
N ALA A 78 -5.91 -1.44 -11.37
CA ALA A 78 -6.81 -1.71 -10.28
C ALA A 78 -8.08 -2.34 -10.85
N GLU A 79 -8.33 -3.61 -10.54
CA GLU A 79 -9.58 -4.27 -10.95
C GLU A 79 -10.76 -3.71 -10.14
N PRO A 80 -11.99 -3.72 -10.67
CA PRO A 80 -13.17 -3.23 -9.95
C PRO A 80 -13.32 -3.89 -8.58
N GLN A 81 -13.73 -3.10 -7.59
CA GLN A 81 -14.07 -3.59 -6.23
C GLN A 81 -12.98 -4.47 -5.58
N SER A 82 -11.71 -4.14 -5.81
CA SER A 82 -10.57 -4.97 -5.40
C SER A 82 -9.56 -4.21 -4.52
N THR A 83 -8.78 -4.97 -3.75
CA THR A 83 -7.57 -4.49 -3.08
C THR A 83 -6.39 -5.31 -3.56
N MET A 84 -5.38 -4.64 -4.11
CA MET A 84 -4.19 -5.28 -4.66
C MET A 84 -2.93 -4.64 -4.09
N ASP A 85 -1.95 -5.50 -3.76
CA ASP A 85 -0.63 -5.09 -3.31
C ASP A 85 0.39 -5.32 -4.42
N TYR A 86 1.05 -4.25 -4.85
CA TYR A 86 2.11 -4.28 -5.84
C TYR A 86 3.47 -4.09 -5.18
N THR A 87 4.43 -4.95 -5.49
CA THR A 87 5.80 -4.82 -4.97
C THR A 87 6.70 -4.20 -6.02
N ILE A 88 7.34 -3.08 -5.67
CA ILE A 88 8.46 -2.52 -6.42
C ILE A 88 9.76 -2.97 -5.73
N SER A 89 10.59 -3.72 -6.48
CA SER A 89 11.81 -4.33 -5.94
C SER A 89 13.05 -3.45 -6.06
N THR A 90 13.02 -2.41 -6.89
CA THR A 90 14.14 -1.49 -7.13
C THR A 90 13.74 -0.02 -6.99
N PRO A 91 14.60 0.85 -6.42
CA PRO A 91 14.42 2.29 -6.52
C PRO A 91 14.49 2.76 -7.97
N GLY A 92 13.78 3.83 -8.29
CA GLY A 92 13.71 4.35 -9.64
C GLY A 92 12.51 5.25 -9.90
N THR A 93 12.44 5.77 -11.13
CA THR A 93 11.33 6.57 -11.61
C THR A 93 10.53 5.76 -12.63
N TYR A 94 9.22 5.67 -12.44
CA TYR A 94 8.34 4.87 -13.27
C TYR A 94 7.13 5.70 -13.68
N GLY A 95 6.88 5.84 -14.98
CA GLY A 95 5.77 6.64 -15.50
C GLY A 95 4.88 5.85 -16.44
N GLY A 96 3.65 6.32 -16.61
CA GLY A 96 2.70 5.73 -17.55
C GLY A 96 1.31 6.35 -17.48
N ALA A 97 0.39 5.79 -18.26
CA ALA A 97 -0.98 6.25 -18.35
C ALA A 97 -1.73 6.07 -17.02
N CYS A 98 -2.53 7.06 -16.66
CA CYS A 98 -3.36 7.06 -15.46
C CYS A 98 -4.78 7.45 -15.83
N SER A 99 -5.75 6.55 -15.61
CA SER A 99 -7.15 6.83 -15.93
C SER A 99 -7.91 7.55 -14.82
N THR A 100 -7.29 7.72 -13.65
CA THR A 100 -7.89 8.38 -12.47
C THR A 100 -7.38 9.80 -12.27
N HIS A 101 -6.40 10.23 -13.07
CA HIS A 101 -5.79 11.56 -12.98
C HIS A 101 -6.18 12.41 -14.21
N PRO A 102 -6.58 13.69 -14.05
CA PRO A 102 -6.99 14.55 -15.17
C PRO A 102 -5.95 14.71 -16.28
N SER A 103 -4.66 14.71 -15.93
CA SER A 103 -3.56 14.80 -16.92
C SER A 103 -3.37 13.53 -17.75
N GLY A 104 -4.04 12.43 -17.39
CA GLY A 104 -3.92 11.14 -18.07
C GLY A 104 -2.63 10.39 -17.76
N ASN A 105 -1.75 10.90 -16.88
CA ASN A 105 -0.45 10.32 -16.56
C ASN A 105 -0.17 10.31 -15.05
N LEU A 106 0.70 9.40 -14.63
CA LEU A 106 1.21 9.30 -13.26
C LEU A 106 2.68 8.89 -13.28
N VAL A 107 3.48 9.48 -12.38
CA VAL A 107 4.88 9.13 -12.16
C VAL A 107 5.10 8.71 -10.72
N TYR A 108 5.72 7.55 -10.52
CA TYR A 108 6.25 7.09 -9.24
C TYR A 108 7.73 7.42 -9.14
N VAL A 109 8.16 8.06 -8.05
CA VAL A 109 9.59 8.25 -7.71
C VAL A 109 9.87 7.46 -6.44
N VAL A 110 10.52 6.30 -6.58
CA VAL A 110 10.83 5.38 -5.49
C VAL A 110 12.27 5.62 -5.03
N ARG A 111 12.45 6.07 -3.77
CA ARG A 111 13.75 6.46 -3.22
C ARG A 111 13.91 6.11 -1.75
#